data_AF-A0A7V9TGK7-F1
#
_entry.id   AF-A0A7V9TGK7-F1
#
_cell.length_a   1.000
_cell.length_b   1.000
_cell.length_c   1.000
_cell.angle_alpha   90.00
_cell.angle_beta   90.00
_cell.angle_gamma   90.00
#
_symmetry.space_group_name_H-M   'P 1'
#
loop_
_entity.id
_entity.type
_entity.pdbx_description
1 polymer ?
#
loop_
_entity_poly.entity_id
_entity_poly.type
_entity_poly.pdbx_seq_one_letter_code
_entity_poly.pdbx_strand_id
1 'polypeptide(L)'
;MTADSLRVEVEVGSGVGYPVLVGSGILDRIGDLLLRHAPAHSYAVISDATVAELHGDRLLSSLAAAGADARLFTFPAGERQKTRAEWIRLSDEMLSARLGRDTVVLALGG
;
A
#
# COMPACT_ATOMS: atom_id res chain seq x y z
N MET A 1 -9.82 17.60 -16.07
CA MET A 1 -8.56 17.25 -16.76
C MET A 1 -8.20 15.82 -16.39
N THR A 2 -8.46 14.88 -17.28
CA THR A 2 -8.10 13.46 -17.14
C THR A 2 -6.58 13.35 -17.21
N ALA A 3 -5.93 13.20 -16.07
CA ALA A 3 -4.48 13.04 -16.02
C ALA A 3 -4.11 11.65 -16.57
N ASP A 4 -3.16 11.64 -17.51
CA ASP A 4 -2.56 10.44 -18.13
C ASP A 4 -2.19 9.40 -17.07
N SER A 5 -3.01 8.37 -16.96
CA SER A 5 -2.62 7.12 -16.31
C SER A 5 -2.78 6.00 -17.33
N LEU A 6 -1.67 5.34 -17.65
CA LEU A 6 -1.66 4.12 -18.42
C LEU A 6 -2.18 2.99 -17.53
N ARG A 7 -3.15 2.23 -18.05
CA ARG A 7 -3.64 1.00 -17.44
C ARG A 7 -3.17 -0.17 -18.29
N VAL A 8 -2.45 -1.09 -17.67
CA VAL A 8 -2.00 -2.34 -18.29
C VAL A 8 -2.67 -3.49 -17.57
N GLU A 9 -3.40 -4.34 -18.28
CA GLU A 9 -3.91 -5.58 -17.71
C GLU A 9 -2.80 -6.62 -17.72
N VAL A 10 -2.50 -7.19 -16.55
CA VAL A 10 -1.50 -8.24 -16.38
C VAL A 10 -2.22 -9.54 -16.05
N GLU A 11 -2.01 -10.57 -16.86
CA GLU A 11 -2.45 -11.94 -16.56
C GLU A 11 -1.28 -12.74 -15.96
N VAL A 12 -1.54 -13.43 -14.86
CA VAL A 12 -0.57 -14.24 -14.13
C VAL A 12 -1.09 -15.67 -13.99
N GLY A 13 -0.42 -16.62 -14.65
CA GLY A 13 -0.71 -18.05 -14.52
C GLY A 13 -2.15 -18.42 -14.92
N SER A 14 -2.79 -19.28 -14.13
CA SER A 14 -4.09 -19.93 -14.39
C SER A 14 -5.30 -18.98 -14.34
N GLY A 15 -5.30 -17.90 -15.13
CA GLY A 15 -6.43 -17.02 -15.34
C GLY A 15 -6.65 -15.93 -14.29
N VAL A 16 -5.68 -15.67 -13.41
CA VAL A 16 -5.75 -14.56 -12.44
C VAL A 16 -5.05 -13.35 -13.05
N GLY A 17 -5.73 -12.21 -13.10
CA GLY A 17 -5.14 -10.97 -13.60
C GLY A 17 -5.43 -9.77 -12.71
N TYR A 18 -4.63 -8.72 -12.86
CA TYR A 18 -4.82 -7.45 -12.17
C TYR A 18 -4.35 -6.27 -13.03
N PRO A 19 -4.94 -5.08 -12.84
CA PRO A 19 -4.48 -3.90 -13.51
C PRO A 19 -3.21 -3.34 -12.85
N VAL A 20 -2.27 -2.92 -13.68
CA VAL A 20 -1.16 -2.05 -13.29
C VAL A 20 -1.48 -0.64 -13.77
N LEU A 21 -1.54 0.30 -12.82
CA LEU A 21 -1.81 1.71 -13.09
C LEU A 21 -0.51 2.50 -12.98
N VAL A 22 -0.12 3.17 -14.06
CA VAL A 22 1.10 3.99 -14.13
C VAL A 22 0.71 5.41 -14.48
N GLY A 23 1.12 6.39 -13.67
CA GLY A 23 0.85 7.78 -13.95
C GLY A 23 1.73 8.72 -13.14
N SER A 24 1.94 9.93 -13.68
CA SER A 24 2.65 10.98 -12.95
C SER A 24 1.82 11.47 -11.77
N GLY A 25 2.45 11.65 -10.61
CA GLY A 25 1.79 12.10 -9.38
C GLY A 25 0.72 11.14 -8.84
N ILE A 26 0.74 9.86 -9.21
CA ILE A 26 -0.35 8.93 -8.91
C ILE A 26 -0.61 8.74 -7.40
N LEU A 27 0.42 8.92 -6.55
CA LEU A 27 0.30 8.87 -5.09
C LEU A 27 -0.74 9.86 -4.54
N ASP A 28 -0.90 11.02 -5.17
CA ASP A 28 -1.86 12.04 -4.71
C ASP A 28 -3.31 11.61 -4.93
N ARG A 29 -3.54 10.62 -5.81
CA ARG A 29 -4.85 10.04 -6.15
C ARG A 29 -5.04 8.63 -5.61
N ILE A 30 -4.11 8.13 -4.80
CA ILE A 30 -4.11 6.72 -4.42
C ILE A 30 -5.34 6.35 -3.58
N GLY A 31 -5.83 7.26 -2.74
CA GLY A 31 -7.07 7.06 -1.96
C GLY A 31 -8.26 6.72 -2.85
N ASP A 32 -8.54 7.57 -3.83
CA ASP A 32 -9.61 7.34 -4.80
C ASP A 32 -9.43 6.05 -5.62
N LEU A 33 -8.19 5.72 -5.97
CA LEU A 33 -7.88 4.51 -6.74
C LEU A 33 -8.12 3.25 -5.92
N LEU A 34 -7.72 3.24 -4.66
CA LEU A 34 -7.91 2.10 -3.76
C LEU A 34 -9.38 1.85 -3.45
N LEU A 35 -10.17 2.91 -3.21
CA LEU A 35 -11.62 2.76 -3.03
C LEU A 35 -12.31 2.12 -4.23
N ARG A 36 -11.78 2.29 -5.44
CA ARG A 36 -12.33 1.67 -6.67
C ARG A 36 -11.82 0.26 -6.94
N HIS A 37 -10.53 0.00 -6.68
CA HIS A 37 -9.86 -1.22 -7.13
C HIS A 37 -9.57 -2.23 -6.02
N ALA A 38 -9.49 -1.79 -4.77
CA ALA A 38 -9.21 -2.62 -3.60
C ALA A 38 -9.93 -2.08 -2.35
N PRO A 39 -11.27 -1.96 -2.36
CA PRO A 39 -12.01 -1.44 -1.22
C PRO A 39 -11.80 -2.32 0.02
N ALA A 40 -11.54 -1.68 1.16
CA ALA A 40 -11.24 -2.34 2.42
C ALA A 40 -11.83 -1.55 3.60
N HIS A 41 -11.98 -2.21 4.74
CA HIS A 41 -12.35 -1.54 5.99
C HIS A 41 -11.18 -0.68 6.51
N SER A 42 -9.95 -1.15 6.35
CA SER A 42 -8.74 -0.43 6.72
C SER A 42 -7.56 -0.84 5.84
N TYR A 43 -6.49 -0.04 5.87
CA TYR A 43 -5.29 -0.28 5.06
C TYR A 43 -4.04 -0.31 5.95
N ALA A 44 -3.26 -1.38 5.83
CA ALA A 44 -1.94 -1.51 6.45
C ALA A 44 -0.87 -1.13 5.43
N VAL A 45 -0.28 0.05 5.55
CA VAL A 45 0.85 0.46 4.71
C VAL A 45 2.13 -0.08 5.32
N ILE A 46 2.87 -0.88 4.55
CA ILE A 46 4.17 -1.43 4.97
C ILE A 46 5.25 -0.85 4.07
N SER A 47 6.27 -0.25 4.68
CA SER A 47 7.36 0.42 3.97
C SER A 47 8.67 0.28 4.71
N ASP A 48 9.80 0.33 4.01
CA ASP A 48 11.06 0.55 4.69
C ASP A 48 11.19 2.01 5.17
N ALA A 49 12.08 2.25 6.12
CA ALA A 49 12.23 3.56 6.75
C ALA A 49 12.59 4.69 5.76
N THR A 50 13.40 4.42 4.74
CA THR A 50 13.83 5.44 3.76
C THR A 50 12.66 5.83 2.87
N VAL A 51 11.91 4.85 2.36
CA VAL A 51 10.75 5.12 1.50
C VAL A 51 9.62 5.76 2.31
N ALA A 52 9.41 5.33 3.54
CA ALA A 52 8.43 5.90 4.46
C ALA A 52 8.69 7.40 4.69
N GLU A 53 9.94 7.79 4.94
CA GLU A 53 10.33 9.20 5.13
C GLU A 53 10.01 10.07 3.90
N LEU A 54 10.19 9.52 2.69
CA LEU A 54 9.98 10.27 1.45
C LEU A 54 8.52 10.33 1.01
N HIS A 55 7.73 9.29 1.28
CA HIS A 55 6.43 9.07 0.63
C HIS A 55 5.29 8.70 1.58
N GLY A 56 5.58 8.28 2.81
CA GLY A 56 4.59 7.79 3.77
C GLY A 56 3.52 8.83 4.08
N ASP A 57 3.90 10.04 4.48
CA ASP A 57 2.96 11.11 4.83
C ASP A 57 2.07 11.51 3.67
N ARG A 58 2.63 11.54 2.46
CA ARG A 58 1.89 11.87 1.23
C ARG A 58 0.86 10.79 0.91
N LEU A 59 1.22 9.51 1.02
CA LEU A 59 0.30 8.39 0.82
C LEU A 59 -0.83 8.43 1.86
N LEU A 60 -0.49 8.55 3.15
CA LEU A 60 -1.47 8.60 4.23
C LEU A 60 -2.41 9.80 4.10
N SER A 61 -1.90 10.96 3.69
CA SER A 61 -2.71 12.16 3.44
C SER A 61 -3.72 11.93 2.31
N SER A 62 -3.32 11.28 1.22
CA SER A 62 -4.24 10.95 0.12
C SER A 62 -5.31 9.94 0.55
N LEU A 63 -4.94 8.93 1.34
CA LEU A 63 -5.89 7.96 1.92
C LEU A 63 -6.89 8.65 2.86
N ALA A 64 -6.40 9.48 3.78
CA ALA A 64 -7.23 10.22 4.72
C ALA A 64 -8.19 11.19 4.02
N ALA A 65 -7.74 11.88 2.96
CA ALA A 65 -8.59 12.76 2.15
C ALA A 65 -9.74 12.00 1.46
N ALA A 66 -9.53 10.72 1.14
CA ALA A 66 -10.56 9.82 0.61
C ALA A 66 -11.43 9.18 1.71
N GLY A 67 -11.20 9.50 2.99
CA GLY A 67 -11.93 8.92 4.12
C GLY A 67 -11.52 7.48 4.46
N ALA A 68 -10.37 7.02 3.97
CA ALA A 68 -9.86 5.68 4.27
C ALA A 68 -9.09 5.65 5.61
N ASP A 69 -9.34 4.62 6.42
CA ASP A 69 -8.55 4.35 7.62
C ASP A 69 -7.27 3.62 7.23
N ALA A 70 -6.11 4.20 7.56
CA ALA A 70 -4.83 3.67 7.15
C ALA A 70 -3.76 3.87 8.23
N ARG A 71 -2.89 2.86 8.38
CA ARG A 71 -1.78 2.90 9.33
C ARG A 71 -0.48 2.47 8.66
N LEU A 72 0.58 3.23 8.91
CA LEU A 72 1.93 2.95 8.42
C LEU A 72 2.72 2.11 9.44
N PHE A 73 3.35 1.05 8.95
CA PHE A 73 4.27 0.18 9.66
C PHE A 73 5.60 0.18 8.93
N THR A 74 6.68 0.46 9.66
CA THR A 74 8.01 0.59 9.08
C THR A 74 8.98 -0.46 9.58
N PHE A 75 9.96 -0.79 8.73
CA PHE A 75 11.11 -1.61 9.09
C PHE A 75 12.40 -0.97 8.58
N PRO A 76 13.60 -1.35 9.09
CA PRO A 76 14.85 -0.74 8.64
C PRO A 76 15.08 -0.94 7.13
N ALA A 77 15.78 -0.02 6.49
CA ALA A 77 16.00 -0.06 5.06
C ALA A 77 16.95 -1.19 4.61
N GLY A 78 16.68 -1.72 3.42
CA GLY A 78 17.54 -2.63 2.68
C GLY A 78 17.08 -4.10 2.66
N GLU A 79 17.43 -4.81 1.59
CA GLU A 79 17.01 -6.19 1.31
C GLU A 79 17.33 -7.17 2.45
N ARG A 80 18.43 -6.93 3.18
CA ARG A 80 18.83 -7.77 4.32
C ARG A 80 17.79 -7.80 5.44
N GLN A 81 16.86 -6.84 5.45
CA GLN A 81 15.78 -6.74 6.44
C GLN A 81 14.53 -7.51 6.03
N LYS A 82 14.47 -8.07 4.81
CA LYS A 82 13.41 -9.00 4.37
C LYS A 82 13.61 -10.38 5.02
N THR A 83 13.55 -10.38 6.35
CA THR A 83 13.76 -11.54 7.19
C THR A 83 12.43 -12.02 7.76
N ARG A 84 12.39 -13.29 8.16
CA ARG A 84 11.23 -13.84 8.86
C ARG A 84 10.98 -13.15 10.21
N ALA A 85 12.02 -12.64 10.85
CA ALA A 85 11.91 -11.91 12.11
C ALA A 85 11.14 -10.59 11.92
N GLU A 86 11.47 -9.80 10.90
CA GLU A 86 10.73 -8.58 10.56
C GLU A 86 9.30 -8.89 10.15
N TRP A 87 9.08 -9.94 9.36
CA TRP A 87 7.72 -10.36 8.99
C TRP A 87 6.86 -10.73 10.20
N ILE A 88 7.40 -11.47 11.17
CA ILE A 88 6.69 -11.80 12.42
C ILE A 88 6.37 -10.52 13.19
N ARG A 89 7.36 -9.65 13.41
CA ARG A 89 7.18 -8.39 14.13
C ARG A 89 6.08 -7.52 13.52
N LEU A 90 6.12 -7.30 12.20
CA LEU A 90 5.13 -6.51 11.49
C LEU A 90 3.73 -7.14 11.58
N SER A 91 3.65 -8.46 11.46
CA SER A 91 2.37 -9.19 11.56
C SER A 91 1.77 -9.08 12.97
N ASP A 92 2.60 -9.17 14.02
CA ASP A 92 2.18 -9.01 15.42
C ASP A 92 1.72 -7.57 15.71
N GLU A 93 2.38 -6.57 15.13
CA GLU A 93 1.96 -5.17 15.22
C GLU A 93 0.60 -4.93 14.55
N MET A 94 0.38 -5.53 13.38
CA MET A 94 -0.92 -5.47 12.69
C MET A 94 -2.03 -6.13 13.51
N LEU A 95 -1.76 -7.31 14.08
CA LEU A 95 -2.70 -8.00 14.97
C LEU A 95 -3.04 -7.17 16.22
N SER A 96 -2.01 -6.54 16.83
CA SER A 96 -2.19 -5.65 17.98
C SER A 96 -3.00 -4.41 17.64
N ALA A 97 -2.88 -3.93 16.40
CA ALA A 97 -3.70 -2.85 15.86
C ALA A 97 -5.14 -3.28 15.47
N ARG A 98 -5.50 -4.55 15.69
CA ARG A 98 -6.80 -5.14 15.35
C ARG A 98 -7.13 -5.12 13.85
N LEU A 99 -6.10 -5.17 13.01
CA LEU A 99 -6.26 -5.26 11.56
C LEU A 99 -6.67 -6.70 11.19
N GLY A 100 -7.93 -6.83 10.77
CA GLY A 100 -8.57 -8.12 10.46
C GLY A 100 -8.51 -8.51 8.99
N ARG A 101 -9.28 -9.56 8.64
CA ARG A 101 -9.37 -10.11 7.27
C ARG A 101 -9.93 -9.15 6.21
N ASP A 102 -10.51 -8.05 6.64
CA ASP A 102 -11.07 -6.94 5.86
C ASP A 102 -10.08 -5.77 5.71
N THR A 103 -8.81 -6.00 6.08
CA THR A 103 -7.69 -5.08 5.87
C THR A 103 -6.98 -5.41 4.56
N VAL A 104 -6.62 -4.38 3.79
CA VAL A 104 -5.70 -4.51 2.66
C VAL A 104 -4.29 -4.12 3.08
N VAL A 105 -3.31 -4.95 2.74
CA VAL A 105 -1.89 -4.62 2.91
C VAL A 105 -1.39 -3.87 1.67
N LEU A 106 -0.83 -2.69 1.87
CA LEU A 106 -0.25 -1.84 0.85
C LEU A 106 1.28 -1.84 1.01
N ALA A 107 1.99 -2.43 0.06
CA ALA A 107 3.44 -2.33 0.01
C ALA A 107 3.85 -0.99 -0.62
N LEU A 108 4.53 -0.13 0.15
CA LEU A 108 5.10 1.12 -0.33
C LEU A 108 6.63 0.99 -0.35
N GLY A 109 7.21 0.74 -1.51
CA GLY A 109 8.65 0.50 -1.63
C GLY A 109 9.02 -0.20 -2.94
N GLY A 110 10.23 -0.76 -2.97
CA GLY A 110 10.79 -1.52 -4.09
C GLY A 110 11.26 -2.93 -3.73
#